data_AF-A0A7C6E7G6-F1
#
_entry.id   AF-A0A7C6E7G6-F1
#
_cell.length_a   1.000
_cell.length_b   1.000
_cell.length_c   1.000
_cell.angle_alpha   90.00
_cell.angle_beta   90.00
_cell.angle_gamma   90.00
#
_symmetry.space_group_name_H-M   'P 1'
#
loop_
_entity.id
_entity.type
_entity.pdbx_description
1 polymer ?
#
loop_
_entity_poly.entity_id
_entity_poly.type
_entity_poly.pdbx_seq_one_letter_code
_entity_poly.pdbx_strand_id
1 'polypeptide(L)'
;MYKQDLLLIKKLGVNAYRFSIEWSRVEPTEGVFNVESINHYQEIIDELLVNNIEPFVTIHHFTHPLWFNKRYSWHKGESVDRFCHYEIKN
;
A
#
# COMPACT_ATOMS: atom_id res chain seq x y z
N MET A 1 -6.99 -6.93 14.11
CA MET A 1 -7.43 -7.80 13.01
C MET A 1 -6.23 -8.36 12.26
N TYR A 2 -5.42 -7.55 11.56
CA TYR A 2 -4.28 -8.05 10.76
C TYR A 2 -3.27 -8.94 11.50
N LYS A 3 -2.93 -8.65 12.77
CA LYS A 3 -2.00 -9.49 13.55
C LYS A 3 -2.49 -10.94 13.71
N GLN A 4 -3.79 -11.15 13.84
CA GLN A 4 -4.36 -12.51 13.93
C GLN A 4 -4.26 -13.22 12.58
N ASP A 5 -4.49 -12.49 11.48
CA ASP A 5 -4.34 -13.02 10.13
C ASP A 5 -2.89 -13.42 9.85
N LEU A 6 -1.91 -12.63 10.29
CA LEU A 6 -0.48 -12.95 10.16
C LEU A 6 -0.09 -14.24 10.92
N LEU A 7 -0.67 -14.48 12.09
CA LEU A 7 -0.49 -15.75 12.81
C LEU A 7 -1.08 -16.94 12.04
N LEU A 8 -2.21 -16.75 11.35
CA LEU A 8 -2.81 -17.78 10.50
C LEU A 8 -1.96 -18.04 9.26
N ILE A 9 -1.48 -16.99 8.60
CA ILE A 9 -0.57 -17.09 7.44
C ILE A 9 0.69 -17.87 7.79
N LYS A 10 1.28 -17.60 8.97
CA LYS A 10 2.40 -18.39 9.48
C LYS A 10 2.05 -19.87 9.64
N LYS A 11 0.88 -20.17 10.21
CA LYS A 11 0.42 -21.56 10.39
C LYS A 11 0.16 -22.29 9.07
N LEU A 12 -0.21 -21.56 8.01
CA LEU A 12 -0.38 -22.13 6.67
C LEU A 12 0.95 -22.55 6.03
N GLY A 13 2.10 -22.08 6.54
CA GLY A 13 3.42 -22.48 6.06
C GLY A 13 3.81 -21.87 4.71
N VAL A 14 3.21 -20.73 4.34
CA VAL A 14 3.57 -20.01 3.11
C VAL A 14 4.91 -19.29 3.26
N ASN A 15 5.63 -19.14 2.15
CA ASN A 15 6.92 -18.42 2.11
C ASN A 15 6.79 -16.94 1.74
N ALA A 16 5.63 -16.51 1.25
CA ALA A 16 5.35 -15.14 0.86
C ALA A 16 3.90 -14.77 1.15
N TYR A 17 3.65 -13.49 1.41
CA TYR A 17 2.31 -12.95 1.56
C TYR A 17 2.13 -11.69 0.72
N ARG A 18 1.17 -11.73 -0.20
CA ARG A 18 0.85 -10.62 -1.08
C ARG A 18 -0.25 -9.74 -0.49
N PHE A 19 0.00 -8.45 -0.39
CA PHE A 19 -0.98 -7.45 -0.01
C PHE A 19 -0.81 -6.17 -0.83
N SER A 20 -1.79 -5.26 -0.77
CA SER A 20 -1.74 -3.98 -1.48
C SER A 20 -1.72 -2.80 -0.51
N ILE A 21 -1.06 -1.72 -0.94
CA ILE A 21 -1.16 -0.42 -0.28
C ILE A 21 -2.40 0.30 -0.83
N GLU A 22 -3.21 0.86 0.07
CA GLU A 22 -4.37 1.67 -0.30
C GLU A 22 -3.95 3.13 -0.43
N TRP A 23 -3.72 3.60 -1.66
CA TRP A 23 -3.28 4.97 -1.93
C TRP A 23 -4.19 6.01 -1.29
N SER A 24 -5.51 5.78 -1.27
CA SER A 24 -6.49 6.67 -0.60
C SER A 24 -6.25 6.87 0.89
N ARG A 25 -5.60 5.91 1.57
CA ARG A 25 -5.22 6.03 2.98
C ARG A 25 -3.87 6.72 3.13
N VAL A 26 -2.91 6.40 2.26
CA VAL A 26 -1.56 6.96 2.31
C VAL A 26 -1.53 8.44 1.91
N GLU A 27 -2.30 8.85 0.91
CA GLU A 27 -2.40 10.23 0.44
C GLU A 27 -3.89 10.64 0.34
N PRO A 28 -4.58 10.89 1.46
CA PRO A 28 -6.02 11.15 1.49
C PRO A 28 -6.42 12.42 0.72
N THR A 29 -5.53 13.42 0.67
CA THR A 29 -5.65 14.60 -0.19
C THR A 29 -4.34 14.81 -0.92
N GLU A 30 -4.40 15.36 -2.13
CA GLU A 30 -3.22 15.58 -2.99
C GLU A 30 -2.10 16.31 -2.22
N GLY A 31 -0.92 15.70 -2.16
CA GLY A 31 0.27 16.21 -1.49
C GLY A 31 0.33 16.01 0.03
N VAL A 32 -0.71 15.46 0.65
CA VAL A 32 -0.77 15.26 2.11
C VAL A 32 -0.70 13.79 2.43
N PHE A 33 0.43 13.36 3.02
CA PHE A 33 0.67 11.98 3.38
C PHE A 33 0.24 11.67 4.82
N ASN A 34 -0.49 10.56 5.00
CA ASN A 34 -0.86 10.05 6.30
C ASN A 34 0.22 9.11 6.86
N VAL A 35 1.01 9.63 7.80
CA VAL A 35 2.11 8.89 8.44
C VAL A 35 1.60 7.68 9.23
N GLU A 36 0.43 7.75 9.86
CA GLU A 36 -0.14 6.61 10.60
C GLU A 36 -0.45 5.44 9.66
N SER A 37 -0.99 5.74 8.47
CA SER A 37 -1.26 4.72 7.45
C SER A 37 0.03 4.11 6.91
N ILE A 38 1.09 4.90 6.72
CA ILE A 38 2.41 4.41 6.32
C ILE A 38 3.00 3.50 7.40
N ASN A 39 2.97 3.93 8.66
CA ASN A 39 3.45 3.15 9.79
C ASN A 39 2.69 1.83 9.94
N HIS A 40 1.38 1.83 9.69
CA HIS A 40 0.59 0.61 9.69
C HIS A 40 1.09 -0.43 8.66
N TYR A 41 1.40 0.00 7.44
CA TYR A 41 1.98 -0.90 6.43
C TYR A 41 3.41 -1.34 6.78
N GLN A 42 4.22 -0.45 7.38
CA GLN A 42 5.54 -0.80 7.90
C GLN A 42 5.44 -1.89 8.97
N GLU A 43 4.51 -1.77 9.92
CA GLU A 43 4.29 -2.79 10.96
C GLU A 43 3.87 -4.15 10.37
N ILE A 44 3.08 -4.16 9.29
CA ILE A 44 2.72 -5.41 8.58
C ILE A 44 3.98 -6.04 7.96
N ILE A 45 4.80 -5.24 7.29
CA ILE A 45 6.06 -5.69 6.67
C ILE A 45 6.99 -6.25 7.74
N ASP A 46 7.19 -5.53 8.83
CA ASP A 46 8.08 -5.93 9.93
C ASP A 46 7.62 -7.26 10.55
N GLU A 47 6.32 -7.42 10.79
CA GLU A 47 5.77 -8.66 11.33
C GLU A 47 5.93 -9.83 10.34
N LEU A 48 5.73 -9.63 9.03
CA LEU A 48 5.99 -10.67 8.03
C LEU A 48 7.45 -11.11 8.02
N LEU A 49 8.38 -10.15 8.03
CA LEU A 49 9.81 -10.40 8.04
C LEU A 49 10.27 -11.14 9.31
N VAL A 50 9.78 -10.72 10.49
CA VAL A 50 10.06 -11.42 11.77
C VAL A 50 9.60 -12.89 11.74
N ASN A 51 8.59 -13.20 10.93
CA ASN A 51 8.07 -14.55 10.76
C ASN A 51 8.64 -15.30 9.54
N ASN A 52 9.69 -14.78 8.89
CA ASN A 52 10.31 -15.34 7.68
C ASN A 52 9.33 -15.53 6.50
N ILE A 53 8.38 -14.60 6.34
CA ILE A 53 7.46 -14.57 5.22
C ILE A 53 7.82 -13.38 4.34
N GLU A 54 8.10 -13.62 3.06
CA GLU A 54 8.44 -12.57 2.09
C GLU A 54 7.24 -11.63 1.84
N PRO A 55 7.35 -10.32 2.12
CA PRO A 55 6.31 -9.35 1.80
C PRO A 55 6.26 -9.11 0.28
N PHE A 56 5.16 -9.48 -0.37
CA PHE A 56 4.91 -9.13 -1.78
C PHE A 56 3.95 -7.93 -1.83
N VAL A 57 4.50 -6.73 -2.04
CA VAL A 57 3.71 -5.49 -2.03
C VAL A 57 3.19 -5.14 -3.42
N THR A 58 1.88 -4.94 -3.54
CA THR A 58 1.25 -4.33 -4.72
C THR A 58 0.99 -2.84 -4.46
N ILE A 59 1.63 -1.95 -5.21
CA ILE A 59 1.55 -0.50 -4.95
C ILE A 59 0.19 0.10 -5.29
N HIS A 60 -0.47 -0.41 -6.34
CA HIS A 60 -1.82 -0.03 -6.73
C HIS A 60 -2.65 -1.25 -7.12
N HIS A 61 -3.84 -1.38 -6.55
CA HIS A 61 -4.74 -2.50 -6.79
C HIS A 61 -6.16 -2.01 -7.06
N PHE A 62 -6.32 -1.34 -8.21
CA PHE A 62 -7.55 -0.77 -8.76
C PHE A 62 -8.12 0.45 -8.01
N THR A 63 -7.98 0.50 -6.68
CA THR A 63 -8.44 1.61 -5.84
C THR A 63 -7.41 2.74 -5.77
N HIS A 64 -7.91 3.98 -5.85
CA HIS A 64 -7.10 5.20 -5.82
C HIS A 64 -7.93 6.35 -5.23
N PRO A 65 -7.27 7.44 -4.77
CA PRO A 65 -7.98 8.53 -4.11
C PRO A 65 -8.99 9.21 -5.02
N LEU A 66 -10.10 9.69 -4.45
CA LEU A 66 -11.12 10.41 -5.20
C LEU A 66 -10.57 11.68 -5.87
N TRP A 67 -9.62 12.38 -5.23
CA TRP A 67 -8.96 13.56 -5.80
C TRP A 67 -8.16 13.20 -7.07
N PHE A 68 -7.52 12.02 -7.09
CA PHE A 68 -6.80 11.54 -8.26
C PHE A 68 -7.76 11.34 -9.42
N ASN A 69 -8.88 10.65 -9.17
CA ASN A 69 -9.88 10.42 -10.22
C ASN A 69 -10.46 11.74 -10.75
N LYS A 70 -10.77 12.71 -9.88
CA LYS A 70 -11.34 14.00 -10.29
C LYS A 70 -10.41 14.84 -11.16
N ARG A 71 -9.11 14.87 -10.84
CA ARG A 71 -8.15 15.76 -11.51
C ARG A 71 -7.38 15.07 -12.62
N TYR A 72 -6.85 13.89 -12.33
CA TYR A 72 -5.97 13.14 -13.20
C TYR A 72 -6.76 12.09 -13.96
N SER A 73 -7.39 11.10 -13.30
CA SER A 73 -8.00 9.92 -13.96
C SER A 73 -7.01 9.15 -14.86
N TRP A 74 -7.13 7.83 -14.92
CA TRP A 74 -6.18 6.99 -15.66
C TRP A 74 -6.12 7.22 -17.18
N HIS A 75 -7.12 7.87 -17.77
CA HIS A 75 -7.14 8.16 -19.21
C HIS A 75 -6.43 9.47 -19.59
N LYS A 76 -5.93 10.26 -18.62
CA LYS A 76 -5.17 11.49 -18.91
C LYS A 76 -3.67 11.25 -18.77
N GLY A 77 -2.88 11.98 -19.55
CA GLY A 77 -1.42 11.79 -19.59
C GLY A 77 -0.73 12.08 -18.25
N GLU A 78 -1.23 13.07 -17.52
CA GLU A 78 -0.67 13.51 -16.23
C GLU A 78 -0.86 12.48 -15.11
N SER A 79 -1.67 11.44 -15.34
CA SER A 79 -1.93 10.37 -14.37
C SER A 79 -0.68 9.56 -14.04
N VAL A 80 0.19 9.35 -15.04
CA VAL A 80 1.45 8.60 -14.88
C VAL A 80 2.38 9.35 -13.95
N ASP A 81 2.63 10.63 -14.23
CA ASP A 81 3.51 11.48 -13.39
C ASP A 81 3.00 11.57 -11.96
N ARG A 82 1.69 11.72 -11.78
CA ARG A 82 1.08 11.79 -10.45
C ARG A 82 1.20 10.47 -9.69
N PHE A 83 1.03 9.34 -10.37
CA PHE A 83 1.23 8.03 -9.77
C PHE A 83 2.70 7.81 -9.39
N CYS A 84 3.65 8.14 -10.27
CA CYS A 84 5.09 8.04 -9.97
C CYS A 84 5.52 8.91 -8.79
N HIS A 85 4.95 10.10 -8.61
CA HIS A 85 5.22 10.92 -7.42
C HIS A 85 4.71 10.28 -6.13
N TYR A 86 3.63 9.50 -6.18
CA TYR A 86 3.17 8.72 -5.03
C TYR A 86 4.13 7.56 -4.71
N GLU A 87 4.68 6.88 -5.73
CA GLU A 87 5.63 5.78 -5.54
C GLU A 87 7.01 6.25 -5.05
N ILE A 88 7.50 7.36 -5.58
CA ILE A 88 8.81 7.92 -5.28
C ILE A 88 8.62 9.07 -4.30
N LYS A 89 8.77 8.77 -3.01
CA LYS A 89 8.92 9.82 -2.01
C LYS A 89 10.29 10.49 -2.22
N ASN A 90 10.32 11.61 -2.95
CA ASN A 90 11.46 12.55 -2.93
C ASN A 90 11.46 13.33 -1.62
#